data_AF-A0A401PS02-F1
#
_entry.id   AF-A0A401PS02-F1
#
_cell.length_a   1.000
_cell.length_b   1.000
_cell.length_c   1.000
_cell.angle_alpha   90.00
_cell.angle_beta   90.00
_cell.angle_gamma   90.00
#
_symmetry.space_group_name_H-M   'P 1'
#
loop_
_entity.id
_entity.type
_entity.pdbx_description
1 polymer ?
#
loop_
_entity_poly.entity_id
_entity_poly.type
_entity_poly.pdbx_seq_one_letter_code
_entity_poly.pdbx_strand_id
1 'polypeptide(L)'
;VQSRGPDTVPGPGHSPGVQSRGPDTVPGPGVQSRGPGTVPGSRYSPGVRTQSRGPGYSPGVQTEVDSQQLDRQLKKDENSPTGGEAKSIEWSEWPPYVEERFHLYEHLKREHDSMLSEQAARDSRIITITLPNNMQIRGESWRTTPYQIACQISRRLAESSIIAKVGGELWDLDRPLEGDTSLQLLSFEDPEAQAVYWHSSAHILGEAMERYYGGCLCYGPPIETGFYYDMFLGDRGVSSDQFPFLENICKSIIKDRQPFERLEVSKQTLLEMFKLTLVLILPLIHLNLTLTLLSRRCGPLIDLCSGPHVRHTGEIKAMRIYKNSLTYWEGKSNMETLQRIYGISFPDYKMLKEWEQLQEEAMNQDHRKIGQDQELFFFHPLSPGSCFFLPRGASIYSTLTTFIREEYCRRGFTEVVSPNIYNSRLWEMSGYWQHDSENMFSFEVEKEVFALKPMNCPGHCLMFDHRPRSWRELPLRFADFGVLHRNEPTGVLTGLTRVRRFEQDDAHIFCTIEQVNSAFFLTYISICITGASL
;
A
#
# COMPACT_ATOMS: atom_id res chain seq x y z
N VAL A 1 -29.66 46.28 -10.48
CA VAL A 1 -30.96 46.94 -10.74
C VAL A 1 -32.05 45.87 -10.64
N GLN A 2 -32.86 45.96 -9.57
CA GLN A 2 -34.26 45.50 -9.41
C GLN A 2 -34.67 44.14 -10.02
N SER A 3 -34.87 43.09 -9.21
CA SER A 3 -36.10 42.75 -8.46
C SER A 3 -37.26 42.20 -9.31
N ARG A 4 -37.69 40.96 -9.02
CA ARG A 4 -39.09 40.57 -8.66
C ARG A 4 -39.23 39.05 -8.61
N GLY A 5 -39.73 38.54 -7.49
CA GLY A 5 -40.27 37.18 -7.35
C GLY A 5 -41.77 37.13 -7.73
N PRO A 6 -42.58 36.32 -7.04
CA PRO A 6 -43.05 35.02 -7.52
C PRO A 6 -44.58 34.92 -7.57
N ASP A 7 -45.14 33.95 -8.30
CA ASP A 7 -46.57 33.62 -8.31
C ASP A 7 -46.77 32.32 -9.13
N THR A 8 -47.69 31.39 -8.88
CA THR A 8 -48.44 30.91 -7.71
C THR A 8 -49.04 29.57 -8.18
N VAL A 9 -49.18 28.61 -7.28
CA VAL A 9 -49.88 27.32 -7.49
C VAL A 9 -51.39 27.55 -7.65
N PRO A 10 -52.12 26.68 -8.38
CA PRO A 10 -53.28 26.04 -7.76
C PRO A 10 -53.34 24.52 -8.01
N GLY A 11 -53.70 23.79 -6.95
CA GLY A 11 -54.02 22.36 -6.98
C GLY A 11 -55.46 22.08 -7.41
N PRO A 12 -56.12 21.04 -6.87
CA PRO A 12 -56.27 19.75 -7.56
C PRO A 12 -57.71 19.45 -7.97
N GLY A 13 -57.90 18.59 -8.97
CA GLY A 13 -59.22 18.20 -9.48
C GLY A 13 -59.35 16.70 -9.74
N HIS A 14 -59.97 16.01 -8.78
CA HIS A 14 -60.88 14.86 -8.91
C HIS A 14 -60.58 13.66 -9.84
N SER A 15 -60.37 12.51 -9.19
CA SER A 15 -60.79 11.17 -9.66
C SER A 15 -62.31 11.01 -9.65
N PRO A 16 -62.88 10.15 -10.50
CA PRO A 16 -63.35 8.82 -10.07
C PRO A 16 -62.92 7.72 -11.09
N GLY A 17 -62.66 6.44 -10.78
CA GLY A 17 -63.32 5.53 -9.85
C GLY A 17 -64.31 4.64 -10.60
N VAL A 18 -63.87 3.50 -11.20
CA VAL A 18 -64.75 2.37 -11.57
C VAL A 18 -64.00 1.03 -11.49
N GLN A 19 -64.63 0.09 -10.80
CA GLN A 19 -64.29 -1.32 -10.60
C GLN A 19 -64.73 -2.20 -11.79
N SER A 20 -64.05 -3.33 -12.04
CA SER A 20 -64.74 -4.57 -12.43
C SER A 20 -63.88 -5.81 -12.20
N ARG A 21 -64.50 -6.83 -11.59
CA ARG A 21 -63.99 -8.14 -11.17
C ARG A 21 -64.06 -9.19 -12.30
N GLY A 22 -63.07 -10.09 -12.35
CA GLY A 22 -63.11 -11.56 -12.66
C GLY A 22 -63.85 -12.09 -13.90
N PRO A 23 -63.84 -13.43 -14.18
CA PRO A 23 -63.31 -14.54 -13.36
C PRO A 23 -62.48 -15.63 -14.11
N ASP A 24 -61.82 -16.45 -13.27
CA ASP A 24 -61.53 -17.90 -13.33
C ASP A 24 -61.60 -18.72 -14.64
N THR A 25 -60.58 -19.58 -14.87
CA THR A 25 -60.77 -21.04 -15.03
C THR A 25 -59.45 -21.84 -15.03
N VAL A 26 -59.42 -22.88 -14.19
CA VAL A 26 -58.51 -24.05 -14.20
C VAL A 26 -59.28 -25.22 -14.82
N PRO A 27 -58.63 -26.19 -15.49
CA PRO A 27 -58.61 -27.55 -14.93
C PRO A 27 -57.32 -28.36 -15.19
N GLY A 28 -56.85 -29.11 -14.18
CA GLY A 28 -56.11 -30.38 -14.39
C GLY A 28 -57.09 -31.53 -14.71
N PRO A 29 -56.66 -32.80 -14.96
CA PRO A 29 -55.93 -33.59 -13.94
C PRO A 29 -54.96 -34.71 -14.44
N GLY A 30 -54.05 -35.14 -13.53
CA GLY A 30 -53.76 -36.55 -13.16
C GLY A 30 -53.02 -37.53 -14.10
N VAL A 31 -51.98 -38.22 -13.58
CA VAL A 31 -51.95 -39.68 -13.22
C VAL A 31 -50.50 -40.24 -13.09
N GLN A 32 -50.18 -40.67 -11.85
CA GLN A 32 -49.48 -41.87 -11.35
C GLN A 32 -48.16 -42.46 -11.94
N SER A 33 -47.12 -42.43 -11.07
CA SER A 33 -46.26 -43.52 -10.54
C SER A 33 -45.81 -44.73 -11.38
N ARG A 34 -44.49 -45.04 -11.32
CA ARG A 34 -43.94 -46.40 -11.07
C ARG A 34 -42.46 -46.32 -10.62
N GLY A 35 -42.14 -47.06 -9.55
CA GLY A 35 -40.80 -47.27 -9.00
C GLY A 35 -40.09 -48.53 -9.56
N PRO A 36 -39.06 -49.07 -8.86
CA PRO A 36 -37.73 -49.33 -9.43
C PRO A 36 -37.44 -50.80 -9.79
N GLY A 37 -36.38 -51.03 -10.57
CA GLY A 37 -35.86 -52.37 -10.89
C GLY A 37 -34.33 -52.44 -10.73
N THR A 38 -33.87 -53.51 -10.07
CA THR A 38 -32.49 -53.75 -9.63
C THR A 38 -31.95 -55.07 -10.22
N VAL A 39 -30.65 -55.06 -10.62
CA VAL A 39 -29.64 -56.17 -10.79
C VAL A 39 -29.93 -57.36 -11.74
N PRO A 40 -28.96 -58.24 -12.16
CA PRO A 40 -27.54 -58.48 -11.73
C PRO A 40 -26.51 -58.35 -12.89
N GLY A 41 -25.18 -58.35 -12.76
CA GLY A 41 -24.22 -58.84 -11.75
C GLY A 41 -23.25 -59.81 -12.45
N SER A 42 -21.95 -59.48 -12.55
CA SER A 42 -20.89 -60.45 -12.85
C SER A 42 -19.51 -59.90 -12.47
N ARG A 43 -18.82 -60.64 -11.60
CA ARG A 43 -17.44 -60.44 -11.11
C ARG A 43 -16.45 -60.99 -12.15
N TYR A 44 -15.21 -60.49 -12.17
CA TYR A 44 -13.96 -61.27 -12.02
C TYR A 44 -12.73 -60.36 -12.26
N SER A 45 -11.82 -60.34 -11.29
CA SER A 45 -10.39 -59.93 -11.42
C SER A 45 -9.54 -61.21 -11.26
N PRO A 46 -8.18 -61.22 -11.31
CA PRO A 46 -7.18 -60.29 -11.89
C PRO A 46 -6.12 -61.01 -12.77
N GLY A 47 -5.22 -60.29 -13.48
CA GLY A 47 -3.99 -60.90 -14.01
C GLY A 47 -3.19 -60.18 -15.12
N VAL A 48 -2.09 -59.55 -14.72
CA VAL A 48 -0.72 -59.53 -15.33
C VAL A 48 -0.48 -59.21 -16.84
N ARG A 49 0.18 -58.05 -17.04
CA ARG A 49 1.27 -57.63 -17.99
C ARG A 49 1.52 -58.37 -19.32
N THR A 50 1.66 -57.57 -20.39
CA THR A 50 2.75 -57.65 -21.39
C THR A 50 3.13 -56.28 -21.96
N GLN A 51 4.39 -56.16 -22.41
CA GLN A 51 5.20 -54.96 -22.67
C GLN A 51 5.30 -54.57 -24.17
N SER A 52 5.67 -53.31 -24.46
CA SER A 52 6.65 -52.90 -25.50
C SER A 52 7.11 -51.45 -25.22
N ARG A 53 8.30 -51.21 -24.65
CA ARG A 53 9.69 -51.03 -25.20
C ARG A 53 9.84 -49.80 -26.12
N GLY A 54 10.79 -48.87 -25.93
CA GLY A 54 11.99 -48.79 -25.05
C GLY A 54 12.63 -47.38 -25.17
N PRO A 55 13.97 -47.22 -25.24
CA PRO A 55 15.07 -47.55 -24.30
C PRO A 55 15.47 -46.29 -23.46
N GLY A 56 16.28 -46.27 -22.40
CA GLY A 56 17.25 -47.18 -21.79
C GLY A 56 18.48 -46.36 -21.38
N TYR A 57 18.73 -46.16 -20.08
CA TYR A 57 20.09 -46.14 -19.50
C TYR A 57 20.03 -46.34 -17.98
N SER A 58 20.90 -47.23 -17.49
CA SER A 58 20.94 -47.78 -16.13
C SER A 58 22.00 -47.10 -15.25
N PRO A 59 21.88 -47.20 -13.91
CA PRO A 59 22.81 -46.63 -12.94
C PRO A 59 23.84 -47.65 -12.42
N GLY A 60 24.96 -47.16 -11.88
CA GLY A 60 25.83 -47.89 -10.97
C GLY A 60 27.27 -47.36 -10.89
N VAL A 61 27.65 -46.77 -9.75
CA VAL A 61 28.55 -47.34 -8.72
C VAL A 61 29.06 -46.19 -7.83
N GLN A 62 28.84 -46.39 -6.53
CA GLN A 62 29.32 -45.58 -5.41
C GLN A 62 30.83 -45.78 -5.19
N THR A 63 31.48 -44.72 -4.70
CA THR A 63 32.60 -44.84 -3.76
C THR A 63 32.31 -43.97 -2.54
N GLU A 64 32.08 -44.63 -1.41
CA GLU A 64 31.99 -44.08 -0.06
C GLU A 64 33.36 -43.58 0.41
N VAL A 65 33.45 -42.35 0.95
CA VAL A 65 34.36 -42.02 2.06
C VAL A 65 33.74 -40.90 2.92
N ASP A 66 33.46 -41.25 4.18
CA ASP A 66 33.32 -40.46 5.42
C ASP A 66 32.31 -39.32 5.59
N SER A 67 31.04 -39.70 5.72
CA SER A 67 29.98 -38.94 6.41
C SER A 67 29.98 -39.08 7.95
N GLN A 68 30.96 -39.78 8.55
CA GLN A 68 31.01 -40.00 10.01
C GLN A 68 31.89 -38.99 10.78
N GLN A 69 32.68 -38.16 10.09
CA GLN A 69 33.46 -37.08 10.75
C GLN A 69 32.68 -35.77 10.91
N LEU A 70 31.75 -35.46 10.01
CA LEU A 70 30.95 -34.22 10.07
C LEU A 70 29.90 -34.25 11.20
N ASP A 71 29.33 -35.44 11.47
CA ASP A 71 28.31 -35.64 12.51
C ASP A 71 28.86 -35.66 13.95
N ARG A 72 30.17 -35.85 14.12
CA ARG A 72 30.83 -35.74 15.44
C ARG A 72 31.20 -34.32 15.81
N GLN A 73 31.23 -33.41 14.83
CA GLN A 73 31.52 -31.99 15.04
C GLN A 73 30.26 -31.17 15.30
N LEU A 74 29.09 -31.65 14.85
CA LEU A 74 27.78 -31.05 15.11
C LEU A 74 27.08 -31.53 16.40
N LYS A 75 27.66 -32.50 17.13
CA LYS A 75 27.09 -33.02 18.39
C LYS A 75 27.87 -32.64 19.66
N LYS A 76 28.90 -31.79 19.54
CA LYS A 76 29.74 -31.40 20.70
C LYS A 76 29.42 -30.02 21.30
N ASP A 77 28.53 -29.25 20.68
CA ASP A 77 28.13 -27.92 21.19
C ASP A 77 26.78 -27.91 21.94
N GLU A 78 26.12 -29.06 22.13
CA GLU A 78 24.80 -29.15 22.78
C GLU A 78 24.80 -29.62 24.25
N ASN A 79 25.93 -29.57 24.96
CA ASN A 79 25.91 -29.89 26.39
C ASN A 79 26.96 -29.16 27.23
N SER A 80 26.63 -27.96 27.74
CA SER A 80 26.92 -27.56 29.14
C SER A 80 26.17 -26.26 29.53
N PRO A 81 25.82 -26.06 30.82
CA PRO A 81 24.77 -25.14 31.23
C PRO A 81 25.26 -23.75 31.71
N THR A 82 24.38 -22.76 31.53
CA THR A 82 24.22 -21.48 32.25
C THR A 82 25.36 -20.44 32.23
N GLY A 83 25.06 -19.29 31.59
CA GLY A 83 25.61 -17.97 31.90
C GLY A 83 26.73 -17.47 30.97
N GLY A 84 26.42 -16.52 30.08
CA GLY A 84 27.46 -15.78 29.33
C GLY A 84 26.97 -15.09 28.05
N GLU A 85 26.90 -13.76 28.10
CA GLU A 85 27.03 -12.73 27.05
C GLU A 85 26.52 -12.99 25.61
N ALA A 86 25.61 -12.13 25.16
CA ALA A 86 25.15 -12.03 23.79
C ALA A 86 26.31 -11.71 22.82
N LYS A 87 26.71 -12.68 22.00
CA LYS A 87 27.61 -12.44 20.86
C LYS A 87 26.97 -11.42 19.90
N SER A 88 27.71 -10.36 19.56
CA SER A 88 27.28 -9.30 18.65
C SER A 88 27.00 -9.84 17.24
N ILE A 89 25.79 -9.59 16.72
CA ILE A 89 25.31 -9.99 15.38
C ILE A 89 25.44 -8.80 14.39
N GLU A 90 26.25 -7.79 14.73
CA GLU A 90 26.61 -6.73 13.79
C GLU A 90 27.72 -7.22 12.88
N TRP A 91 27.73 -6.80 11.61
CA TRP A 91 28.87 -7.04 10.72
C TRP A 91 30.15 -6.56 11.43
N SER A 92 31.10 -7.46 11.64
CA SER A 92 32.29 -7.16 12.44
C SER A 92 33.29 -6.25 11.74
N GLU A 93 33.20 -6.12 10.41
CA GLU A 93 34.05 -5.26 9.59
C GLU A 93 33.21 -4.52 8.54
N TRP A 94 33.23 -3.19 8.59
CA TRP A 94 32.59 -2.36 7.58
C TRP A 94 33.33 -2.50 6.24
N PRO A 95 32.63 -2.51 5.10
CA PRO A 95 33.28 -2.54 3.80
C PRO A 95 34.26 -1.36 3.61
N PRO A 96 35.40 -1.53 2.92
CA PRO A 96 36.40 -0.46 2.75
C PRO A 96 35.86 0.85 2.14
N TYR A 97 34.84 0.75 1.28
CA TYR A 97 34.21 1.93 0.66
C TYR A 97 33.53 2.86 1.67
N VAL A 98 33.15 2.33 2.84
CA VAL A 98 32.49 3.10 3.90
C VAL A 98 33.50 4.06 4.54
N GLU A 99 34.72 3.59 4.80
CA GLU A 99 35.80 4.41 5.37
C GLU A 99 36.27 5.49 4.40
N GLU A 100 36.43 5.16 3.11
CA GLU A 100 36.73 6.14 2.07
C GLU A 100 35.63 7.22 1.97
N ARG A 101 34.36 6.81 2.05
CA ARG A 101 33.21 7.73 2.04
C ARG A 101 33.23 8.66 3.26
N PHE A 102 33.55 8.14 4.44
CA PHE A 102 33.67 8.96 5.65
C PHE A 102 34.76 10.02 5.50
N HIS A 103 35.96 9.65 5.07
CA HIS A 103 37.04 10.59 4.91
C HIS A 103 36.70 11.71 3.93
N LEU A 104 36.04 11.38 2.81
CA LEU A 104 35.57 12.37 1.85
C LEU A 104 34.50 13.28 2.46
N TYR A 105 33.50 12.72 3.16
CA TYR A 105 32.46 13.50 3.81
C TYR A 105 33.03 14.45 4.86
N GLU A 106 33.92 13.97 5.73
CA GLU A 106 34.59 14.79 6.76
C GLU A 106 35.42 15.93 6.18
N HIS A 107 36.05 15.71 5.02
CA HIS A 107 36.77 16.76 4.32
C HIS A 107 35.80 17.84 3.79
N LEU A 108 34.78 17.42 3.05
CA LEU A 108 33.78 18.33 2.47
C LEU A 108 32.98 19.08 3.54
N LYS A 109 32.67 18.40 4.65
CA LYS A 109 31.95 19.00 5.78
C LYS A 109 32.76 20.09 6.44
N ARG A 110 34.06 19.88 6.67
CA ARG A 110 34.97 20.92 7.20
C ARG A 110 35.05 22.13 6.27
N GLU A 111 35.14 21.92 4.96
CA GLU A 111 35.14 23.02 3.99
C GLU A 111 33.81 23.79 4.02
N HIS A 112 32.69 23.07 4.01
CA HIS A 112 31.35 23.65 4.08
C HIS A 112 31.13 24.46 5.37
N ASP A 113 31.51 23.92 6.53
CA ASP A 113 31.37 24.61 7.81
C ASP A 113 32.28 25.84 7.91
N SER A 114 33.47 25.79 7.30
CA SER A 114 34.35 26.96 7.18
C SER A 114 33.69 28.05 6.33
N MET A 115 33.12 27.68 5.17
CA MET A 115 32.41 28.64 4.30
C MET A 115 31.22 29.27 5.01
N LEU A 116 30.40 28.49 5.72
CA LEU A 116 29.27 29.00 6.50
C LEU A 116 29.73 29.92 7.64
N SER A 117 30.82 29.58 8.33
CA SER A 117 31.40 30.41 9.39
C SER A 117 31.91 31.76 8.84
N GLU A 118 32.59 31.74 7.69
CA GLU A 118 33.04 32.96 7.00
C GLU A 118 31.87 33.81 6.50
N GLN A 119 30.82 33.17 5.99
CA GLN A 119 29.59 33.85 5.59
C GLN A 119 28.90 34.50 6.80
N ALA A 120 28.78 33.77 7.91
CA ALA A 120 28.27 34.33 9.15
C ALA A 120 29.14 35.49 9.65
N ALA A 121 30.47 35.42 9.53
CA ALA A 121 31.34 36.53 9.93
C ALA A 121 31.16 37.79 9.06
N ARG A 122 30.88 37.63 7.76
CA ARG A 122 30.75 38.74 6.80
C ARG A 122 29.34 39.34 6.74
N ASP A 123 28.31 38.51 6.76
CA ASP A 123 26.95 38.88 6.36
C ASP A 123 25.94 38.86 7.53
N SER A 124 26.38 38.57 8.75
CA SER A 124 25.51 38.62 9.93
C SER A 124 24.97 40.05 10.14
N ARG A 125 23.65 40.16 10.24
CA ARG A 125 22.94 41.39 10.59
C ARG A 125 21.84 41.08 11.58
N ILE A 126 21.38 42.10 12.30
CA ILE A 126 20.22 41.97 13.18
C ILE A 126 18.99 41.67 12.32
N ILE A 127 18.26 40.63 12.71
CA ILE A 127 17.02 40.19 12.05
C ILE A 127 15.85 40.19 13.04
N THR A 128 14.65 40.39 12.51
CA THR A 128 13.38 40.32 13.25
C THR A 128 12.69 39.00 12.97
N ILE A 129 12.42 38.24 14.02
CA ILE A 129 11.80 36.92 13.97
C ILE A 129 10.41 37.05 14.56
N THR A 130 9.37 36.81 13.76
CA THR A 130 7.97 36.97 14.17
C THR A 130 7.36 35.61 14.47
N LEU A 131 6.85 35.43 15.69
CA LEU A 131 6.17 34.21 16.14
C LEU A 131 4.66 34.27 15.84
N PRO A 132 3.91 33.14 15.91
CA PRO A 132 2.48 33.11 15.57
C PRO A 132 1.60 33.99 16.47
N ASN A 133 2.06 34.30 17.68
CA ASN A 133 1.39 35.21 18.62
C ASN A 133 1.72 36.70 18.37
N ASN A 134 2.32 37.04 17.22
CA ASN A 134 2.84 38.36 16.86
C ASN A 134 3.98 38.87 17.77
N MET A 135 4.54 38.02 18.62
CA MET A 135 5.74 38.37 19.39
C MET A 135 6.93 38.43 18.45
N GLN A 136 7.71 39.51 18.56
CA GLN A 136 8.93 39.71 17.79
C GLN A 136 10.15 39.47 18.67
N ILE A 137 11.05 38.62 18.21
CA ILE A 137 12.34 38.36 18.84
C ILE A 137 13.44 38.86 17.90
N ARG A 138 14.47 39.48 18.46
CA ARG A 138 15.66 39.87 17.69
C ARG A 138 16.66 38.72 17.68
N GLY A 139 17.20 38.44 16.50
CA GLY A 139 18.32 37.51 16.30
C GLY A 139 19.39 38.11 15.41
N GLU A 140 20.38 37.29 15.08
CA GLU A 140 21.43 37.59 14.11
C GLU A 140 21.33 36.59 12.95
N SER A 141 21.29 37.08 11.70
CA SER A 141 21.31 36.21 10.52
C SER A 141 22.58 35.36 10.50
N TRP A 142 22.49 34.15 9.94
CA TRP A 142 23.57 33.17 9.84
C TRP A 142 24.12 32.68 11.19
N ARG A 143 23.52 33.06 12.32
CA ARG A 143 23.94 32.66 13.68
C ARG A 143 22.80 32.14 14.54
N THR A 144 21.68 32.87 14.57
CA THR A 144 20.53 32.50 15.38
C THR A 144 19.77 31.35 14.72
N THR A 145 19.48 30.29 15.47
CA THR A 145 18.74 29.11 14.99
C THR A 145 17.32 29.06 15.59
N PRO A 146 16.36 28.39 14.93
CA PRO A 146 15.05 28.12 15.53
C PRO A 146 15.13 27.47 16.91
N TYR A 147 16.06 26.53 17.11
CA TYR A 147 16.26 25.86 18.40
C TYR A 147 16.67 26.84 19.51
N GLN A 148 17.58 27.78 19.23
CA GLN A 148 17.98 28.80 20.19
C GLN A 148 16.80 29.71 20.57
N ILE A 149 15.96 30.08 19.60
CA ILE A 149 14.74 30.84 19.86
C ILE A 149 13.75 30.03 20.72
N ALA A 150 13.57 28.75 20.43
CA ALA A 150 12.73 27.87 21.24
C ALA A 150 13.23 27.82 22.70
N CYS A 151 14.54 27.71 22.91
CA CYS A 151 15.17 27.70 24.23
C CYS A 151 14.97 29.03 24.99
N GLN A 152 14.99 30.17 24.29
CA GLN A 152 14.73 31.49 24.89
C GLN A 152 13.28 31.62 25.39
N ILE A 153 12.32 30.99 24.70
CA ILE A 153 10.91 30.99 25.12
C ILE A 153 10.73 30.04 26.30
N SER A 154 11.07 28.76 26.14
CA SER A 154 11.14 27.81 27.24
C SER A 154 11.88 26.53 26.84
N ARG A 155 12.58 25.92 27.80
CA ARG A 155 13.24 24.63 27.59
C ARG A 155 12.26 23.53 27.16
N ARG A 156 11.05 23.52 27.73
CA ARG A 156 10.01 22.54 27.37
C ARG A 156 9.60 22.66 25.90
N LEU A 157 9.42 23.88 25.40
CA LEU A 157 9.08 24.11 23.99
C LEU A 157 10.21 23.64 23.07
N ALA A 158 11.46 23.92 23.42
CA ALA A 158 12.62 23.45 22.65
C ALA A 158 12.70 21.92 22.58
N GLU A 159 12.45 21.24 23.71
CA GLU A 159 12.47 19.77 23.80
C GLU A 159 11.26 19.11 23.11
N SER A 160 10.11 19.79 23.00
CA SER A 160 8.93 19.27 22.30
C SER A 160 8.88 19.63 20.80
N SER A 161 9.75 20.52 20.33
CA SER A 161 9.79 20.94 18.93
C SER A 161 10.52 19.90 18.10
N ILE A 162 9.88 19.42 17.04
CA ILE A 162 10.45 18.44 16.10
C ILE A 162 11.14 19.16 14.95
N ILE A 163 10.49 20.18 14.40
CA ILE A 163 10.96 20.94 13.25
C ILE A 163 10.46 22.39 13.32
N ALA A 164 11.03 23.30 12.53
CA ALA A 164 10.54 24.66 12.37
C ALA A 164 9.94 24.89 10.98
N LYS A 165 9.09 25.91 10.87
CA LYS A 165 8.64 26.51 9.62
C LYS A 165 9.12 27.96 9.58
N VAL A 166 9.97 28.27 8.60
CA VAL A 166 10.61 29.58 8.43
C VAL A 166 10.13 30.17 7.12
N GLY A 167 9.41 31.29 7.18
CA GLY A 167 8.82 31.91 5.98
C GLY A 167 7.82 31.02 5.23
N GLY A 168 7.25 30.01 5.90
CA GLY A 168 6.33 29.05 5.29
C GLY A 168 6.99 27.74 4.79
N GLU A 169 8.31 27.61 4.88
CA GLU A 169 9.04 26.40 4.46
C GLU A 169 9.58 25.61 5.66
N LEU A 170 9.62 24.28 5.58
CA LEU A 170 10.18 23.44 6.63
C LEU A 170 11.69 23.66 6.77
N TRP A 171 12.16 23.78 8.00
CA TRP A 171 13.50 24.23 8.33
C TRP A 171 14.07 23.48 9.53
N ASP A 172 15.30 22.94 9.38
CA ASP A 172 15.99 22.23 10.45
C ASP A 172 16.17 23.13 11.68
N LEU A 173 15.95 22.60 12.88
CA LEU A 173 15.99 23.39 14.12
C LEU A 173 17.37 24.00 14.40
N ASP A 174 18.44 23.36 13.96
CA ASP A 174 19.83 23.84 14.11
C ASP A 174 20.32 24.62 12.88
N ARG A 175 19.52 24.78 11.81
CA ARG A 175 19.91 25.58 10.64
C ARG A 175 19.73 27.08 10.96
N PRO A 176 20.79 27.91 10.82
CA PRO A 176 20.69 29.35 11.08
C PRO A 176 19.66 30.05 10.20
N LEU A 177 19.03 31.09 10.73
CA LEU A 177 18.09 31.95 10.00
C LEU A 177 18.86 32.94 9.13
N GLU A 178 18.43 33.16 7.89
CA GLU A 178 19.18 33.97 6.91
C GLU A 178 18.71 35.44 6.84
N GLY A 179 17.52 35.74 7.36
CA GLY A 179 16.89 37.06 7.25
C GLY A 179 15.68 37.23 8.17
N ASP A 180 15.01 38.37 8.05
CA ASP A 180 13.73 38.63 8.70
C ASP A 180 12.70 37.59 8.25
N THR A 181 12.01 36.97 9.20
CA THR A 181 11.17 35.82 8.89
C THR A 181 10.08 35.59 9.93
N SER A 182 9.02 34.89 9.51
CA SER A 182 8.06 34.29 10.42
C SER A 182 8.56 32.90 10.84
N LEU A 183 8.59 32.64 12.15
CA LEU A 183 9.00 31.35 12.72
C LEU A 183 7.81 30.67 13.40
N GLN A 184 7.51 29.44 12.98
CA GLN A 184 6.61 28.54 13.69
C GLN A 184 7.38 27.30 14.13
N LEU A 185 7.23 26.89 15.38
CA LEU A 185 7.79 25.64 15.88
C LEU A 185 6.70 24.58 15.83
N LEU A 186 7.00 23.45 15.22
CA LEU A 186 6.06 22.35 15.03
C LEU A 186 6.41 21.20 15.98
N SER A 187 5.38 20.64 16.61
CA SER A 187 5.49 19.49 17.50
C SER A 187 4.94 18.24 16.82
N PHE A 188 5.00 17.08 17.47
CA PHE A 188 4.58 15.82 16.86
C PHE A 188 3.08 15.76 16.52
N GLU A 189 2.27 16.68 17.02
CA GLU A 189 0.86 16.82 16.67
C GLU A 189 0.64 17.38 15.25
N ASP A 190 1.63 18.04 14.66
CA ASP A 190 1.55 18.60 13.32
C ASP A 190 1.88 17.52 12.26
N PRO A 191 1.02 17.31 11.23
CA PRO A 191 1.27 16.30 10.19
C PRO A 191 2.60 16.47 9.45
N GLU A 192 3.01 17.72 9.17
CA GLU A 192 4.31 18.00 8.53
C GLU A 192 5.49 17.58 9.43
N ALA A 193 5.36 17.75 10.75
CA ALA A 193 6.37 17.34 11.71
C ALA A 193 6.41 15.81 11.90
N GLN A 194 5.25 15.13 11.88
CA GLN A 194 5.19 13.66 11.89
C GLN A 194 5.93 13.06 10.69
N ALA A 195 5.73 13.62 9.50
CA ALA A 195 6.44 13.19 8.30
C ALA A 195 7.96 13.34 8.47
N VAL A 196 8.45 14.48 8.97
CA VAL A 196 9.88 14.70 9.25
C VAL A 196 10.43 13.75 10.32
N TYR A 197 9.62 13.49 11.37
CA TYR A 197 9.98 12.58 12.45
C TYR A 197 10.13 11.13 11.97
N TRP A 198 9.17 10.64 11.19
CA TRP A 198 9.21 9.31 10.60
C TRP A 198 10.27 9.19 9.51
N HIS A 199 10.50 10.25 8.74
CA HIS A 199 11.59 10.29 7.79
C HIS A 199 12.95 10.13 8.48
N SER A 200 13.17 10.86 9.57
CA SER A 200 14.40 10.71 10.40
C SER A 200 14.50 9.31 11.01
N SER A 201 13.37 8.71 11.37
CA SER A 201 13.31 7.33 11.86
C SER A 201 13.65 6.30 10.78
N ALA A 202 13.33 6.59 9.52
CA ALA A 202 13.75 5.77 8.38
C ALA A 202 15.29 5.73 8.30
N HIS A 203 16.00 6.85 8.45
CA HIS A 203 17.46 6.83 8.45
C HIS A 203 18.07 5.96 9.56
N ILE A 204 17.47 5.96 10.76
CA ILE A 204 17.90 5.05 11.85
C ILE A 204 17.73 3.59 11.43
N LEU A 205 16.62 3.25 10.78
CA LEU A 205 16.39 1.90 10.25
C LEU A 205 17.36 1.59 9.11
N GLY A 206 17.63 2.53 8.21
CA GLY A 206 18.59 2.36 7.11
C GLY A 206 19.99 2.04 7.62
N GLU A 207 20.45 2.76 8.64
CA GLU A 207 21.73 2.49 9.30
C GLU A 207 21.74 1.10 9.95
N ALA A 208 20.66 0.73 10.66
CA ALA A 208 20.55 -0.60 11.25
C ALA A 208 20.56 -1.72 10.20
N MET A 209 19.93 -1.48 9.04
CA MET A 209 19.92 -2.41 7.90
C MET A 209 21.29 -2.52 7.25
N GLU A 210 22.05 -1.43 7.08
CA GLU A 210 23.44 -1.48 6.61
C GLU A 210 24.32 -2.29 7.57
N ARG A 211 24.24 -2.03 8.88
CA ARG A 211 25.01 -2.75 9.91
C ARG A 211 24.69 -4.25 9.97
N TYR A 212 23.44 -4.64 9.71
CA TYR A 212 22.99 -6.03 9.85
C TYR A 212 23.08 -6.83 8.55
N TYR A 213 22.65 -6.25 7.43
CA TYR A 213 22.57 -6.96 6.15
C TYR A 213 23.73 -6.67 5.20
N GLY A 214 24.36 -5.49 5.28
CA GLY A 214 25.44 -5.07 4.38
C GLY A 214 25.01 -4.84 2.92
N GLY A 215 23.71 -4.71 2.65
CA GLY A 215 23.16 -4.44 1.32
C GLY A 215 23.29 -2.99 0.86
N CYS A 216 22.64 -2.64 -0.25
CA CYS A 216 22.57 -1.26 -0.75
C CYS A 216 21.22 -0.63 -0.41
N LEU A 217 21.24 0.49 0.33
CA LEU A 217 20.04 1.28 0.62
C LEU A 217 19.46 1.92 -0.65
N CYS A 218 18.14 2.06 -0.70
CA CYS A 218 17.41 2.54 -1.88
C CYS A 218 16.46 3.70 -1.56
N TYR A 219 15.32 3.44 -0.93
CA TYR A 219 14.28 4.43 -0.66
C TYR A 219 13.81 4.37 0.79
N GLY A 220 13.81 5.50 1.49
CA GLY A 220 13.39 5.61 2.90
C GLY A 220 12.35 6.71 3.18
N PRO A 221 11.18 6.75 2.51
CA PRO A 221 10.21 7.82 2.71
C PRO A 221 9.35 7.61 3.97
N PRO A 222 8.84 8.69 4.58
CA PRO A 222 7.71 8.61 5.49
C PRO A 222 6.43 8.23 4.73
N ILE A 223 5.49 7.60 5.42
CA ILE A 223 4.14 7.28 4.95
C ILE A 223 3.12 7.72 6.00
N GLU A 224 1.82 7.67 5.69
CA GLU A 224 0.75 8.12 6.60
C GLU A 224 0.78 7.46 7.99
N THR A 225 1.31 6.24 8.08
CA THR A 225 1.34 5.45 9.31
C THR A 225 2.75 4.98 9.67
N GLY A 226 3.75 5.87 9.57
CA GLY A 226 5.14 5.57 9.91
C GLY A 226 6.09 5.78 8.73
N PHE A 227 6.93 4.78 8.45
CA PHE A 227 7.92 4.83 7.38
C PHE A 227 8.26 3.43 6.88
N TYR A 228 8.97 3.36 5.76
CA TYR A 228 9.65 2.14 5.34
C TYR A 228 11.06 2.46 4.85
N TYR A 229 11.89 1.42 4.76
CA TYR A 229 13.16 1.50 4.06
C TYR A 229 13.35 0.30 3.13
N ASP A 230 13.71 0.59 1.88
CA ASP A 230 14.03 -0.39 0.84
C ASP A 230 15.54 -0.64 0.77
N MET A 231 15.93 -1.90 0.67
CA MET A 231 17.31 -2.31 0.50
C MET A 231 17.42 -3.42 -0.55
N PHE A 232 18.42 -3.30 -1.42
CA PHE A 232 18.82 -4.37 -2.32
C PHE A 232 19.72 -5.35 -1.58
N LEU A 233 19.27 -6.60 -1.48
CA LEU A 233 19.95 -7.70 -0.77
C LEU A 233 20.39 -8.85 -1.68
N GLY A 234 20.25 -8.71 -3.01
CA GLY A 234 20.40 -9.83 -3.94
C GLY A 234 19.44 -10.96 -3.58
N ASP A 235 19.97 -12.17 -3.43
CA ASP A 235 19.17 -13.37 -3.12
C ASP A 235 18.76 -13.50 -1.64
N ARG A 236 19.26 -12.61 -0.76
CA ARG A 236 18.96 -12.68 0.68
C ARG A 236 17.61 -12.04 0.99
N GLY A 237 16.76 -12.75 1.73
CA GLY A 237 15.46 -12.26 2.20
C GLY A 237 15.49 -11.72 3.63
N VAL A 238 14.47 -10.92 3.96
CA VAL A 238 14.17 -10.48 5.34
C VAL A 238 13.10 -11.38 5.95
N SER A 239 13.30 -11.82 7.20
CA SER A 239 12.32 -12.57 8.00
C SER A 239 11.91 -11.78 9.24
N SER A 240 10.68 -11.97 9.72
CA SER A 240 10.19 -11.37 10.97
C SER A 240 11.00 -11.75 12.20
N ASP A 241 11.66 -12.91 12.18
CA ASP A 241 12.55 -13.36 13.27
C ASP A 241 13.76 -12.43 13.45
N GLN A 242 14.07 -11.62 12.44
CA GLN A 242 15.19 -10.69 12.45
C GLN A 242 14.83 -9.33 13.08
N PHE A 243 13.54 -9.02 13.24
CA PHE A 243 13.08 -7.73 13.75
C PHE A 243 13.63 -7.38 15.13
N PRO A 244 13.67 -8.29 16.13
CA PRO A 244 14.24 -7.97 17.44
C PRO A 244 15.70 -7.56 17.38
N PHE A 245 16.48 -8.12 16.45
CA PHE A 245 17.89 -7.76 16.27
C PHE A 245 18.05 -6.37 15.66
N LEU A 246 17.28 -6.06 14.61
CA LEU A 246 17.24 -4.73 14.00
C LEU A 246 16.78 -3.66 14.99
N GLU A 247 15.73 -3.94 15.77
CA GLU A 247 15.24 -3.03 16.82
C GLU A 247 16.30 -2.78 17.90
N ASN A 248 17.12 -3.78 18.26
CA ASN A 248 18.21 -3.60 19.21
C ASN A 248 19.32 -2.70 18.66
N ILE A 249 19.67 -2.83 17.38
CA ILE A 249 20.62 -1.93 16.72
C ILE A 249 20.05 -0.51 16.65
N CYS A 250 18.76 -0.35 16.28
CA CYS A 250 18.08 0.94 16.28
C CYS A 250 18.11 1.60 17.68
N LYS A 251 17.87 0.83 18.75
CA LYS A 251 17.98 1.32 20.14
C LYS A 251 19.39 1.79 20.48
N SER A 252 20.42 1.11 19.97
CA SER A 252 21.82 1.53 20.13
C SER A 252 22.07 2.89 19.44
N ILE A 253 21.64 3.02 18.18
CA ILE A 253 21.76 4.25 17.39
C ILE A 253 21.03 5.43 18.05
N ILE A 254 19.82 5.19 18.59
CA ILE A 254 19.05 6.19 19.33
C ILE A 254 19.79 6.62 20.61
N LYS A 255 20.39 5.66 21.33
CA LYS A 255 21.15 5.93 22.55
C LYS A 255 22.41 6.76 22.29
N ASP A 256 23.04 6.58 21.14
CA ASP A 256 24.23 7.33 20.71
C ASP A 256 23.95 8.82 20.44
N ARG A 257 22.68 9.21 20.25
CA ARG A 257 22.25 10.59 19.95
C ARG A 257 23.04 11.22 18.80
N GLN A 258 23.19 10.47 17.73
CA GLN A 258 23.94 10.89 16.56
C GLN A 258 23.26 12.12 15.93
N PRO A 259 23.98 13.23 15.69
CA PRO A 259 23.40 14.42 15.07
C PRO A 259 23.09 14.17 13.60
N PHE A 260 22.00 14.78 13.10
CA PHE A 260 21.72 14.82 11.67
C PHE A 260 22.43 16.00 11.03
N GLU A 261 23.53 15.73 10.34
CA GLU A 261 24.36 16.76 9.74
C GLU A 261 23.95 17.01 8.30
N ARG A 262 23.70 18.28 7.94
CA ARG A 262 23.44 18.71 6.57
C ARG A 262 24.76 19.09 5.90
N LEU A 263 24.95 18.59 4.68
CA LEU A 263 26.03 18.97 3.78
C LEU A 263 25.49 19.24 2.39
N GLU A 264 25.71 20.45 1.89
CA GLU A 264 25.36 20.83 0.52
C GLU A 264 26.57 20.64 -0.39
N VAL A 265 26.44 19.76 -1.38
CA VAL A 265 27.54 19.40 -2.29
C VAL A 265 27.09 19.36 -3.74
N SER A 266 28.06 19.49 -4.65
CA SER A 266 27.81 19.41 -6.08
C SER A 266 27.39 18.00 -6.49
N LYS A 267 26.59 17.91 -7.55
CA LYS A 267 26.20 16.62 -8.16
C LYS A 267 27.42 15.75 -8.49
N GLN A 268 28.49 16.33 -9.03
CA GLN A 268 29.68 15.59 -9.44
C GLN A 268 30.37 14.92 -8.23
N THR A 269 30.54 15.66 -7.13
CA THR A 269 31.12 15.15 -5.89
C THR A 269 30.33 13.99 -5.31
N LEU A 270 28.99 14.04 -5.39
CA LEU A 270 28.14 12.94 -4.92
C LEU A 270 28.24 11.70 -5.80
N LEU A 271 28.34 11.87 -7.12
CA LEU A 271 28.56 10.74 -8.02
C LEU A 271 29.87 10.02 -7.73
N GLU A 272 30.90 10.76 -7.32
CA GLU A 272 32.18 10.20 -6.88
C GLU A 272 32.05 9.52 -5.50
N MET A 273 31.38 10.18 -4.55
CA MET A 273 31.18 9.67 -3.18
C MET A 273 30.40 8.34 -3.13
N PHE A 274 29.42 8.18 -4.01
CA PHE A 274 28.57 6.99 -4.06
C PHE A 274 28.92 6.05 -5.23
N LYS A 275 30.06 6.25 -5.93
CA LYS A 275 30.42 5.55 -7.17
C LYS A 275 30.26 4.02 -7.15
N LEU A 276 30.51 3.36 -6.01
CA LEU A 276 30.38 1.90 -5.85
C LEU A 276 28.95 1.44 -5.55
N THR A 277 28.19 2.21 -4.78
CA THR A 277 26.76 1.95 -4.50
C THR A 277 25.88 2.36 -5.71
N LEU A 278 26.33 3.36 -6.47
CA LEU A 278 25.62 3.95 -7.60
C LEU A 278 25.51 3.04 -8.82
N VAL A 279 26.38 2.03 -8.99
CA VAL A 279 26.31 1.11 -10.12
C VAL A 279 25.01 0.28 -10.10
N LEU A 280 24.42 0.04 -8.93
CA LEU A 280 23.11 -0.62 -8.78
C LEU A 280 21.92 0.37 -8.88
N ILE A 281 22.18 1.66 -8.67
CA ILE A 281 21.22 2.78 -8.55
C ILE A 281 21.16 3.58 -9.88
N LEU A 282 21.90 3.16 -10.91
CA LEU A 282 22.18 3.85 -12.18
C LEU A 282 20.97 4.43 -12.97
N PRO A 283 19.71 3.96 -12.85
CA PRO A 283 18.59 4.67 -13.48
C PRO A 283 18.35 6.09 -12.91
N LEU A 284 18.84 6.41 -11.71
CA LEU A 284 18.43 7.57 -10.91
C LEU A 284 19.04 8.92 -11.28
N ILE A 285 19.97 9.01 -12.23
CA ILE A 285 20.65 10.28 -12.57
C ILE A 285 19.92 11.07 -13.68
N HIS A 286 18.79 10.55 -14.19
CA HIS A 286 17.93 11.26 -15.16
C HIS A 286 16.84 12.13 -14.50
N LEU A 287 16.74 12.16 -13.17
CA LEU A 287 15.88 13.12 -12.49
C LEU A 287 16.55 14.50 -12.52
N ASN A 288 15.77 15.50 -12.93
CA ASN A 288 16.07 16.93 -12.94
C ASN A 288 16.43 17.45 -11.54
N LEU A 289 17.58 17.04 -11.01
CA LEU A 289 18.10 17.50 -9.73
C LEU A 289 18.94 18.75 -9.99
N THR A 290 18.57 19.85 -9.32
CA THR A 290 19.31 21.11 -9.29
C THR A 290 20.77 20.91 -8.87
N LEU A 291 21.64 21.87 -9.21
CA LEU A 291 23.11 21.80 -9.08
C LEU A 291 23.64 21.45 -7.68
N THR A 292 22.82 21.61 -6.64
CA THR A 292 23.15 21.34 -5.24
C THR A 292 22.26 20.21 -4.72
N LEU A 293 22.88 19.17 -4.20
CA LEU A 293 22.21 18.03 -3.57
C LEU A 293 22.65 17.94 -2.11
N LEU A 294 21.73 17.46 -1.28
CA LEU A 294 21.91 17.40 0.17
C LEU A 294 22.34 15.98 0.56
N SER A 295 23.54 15.87 1.12
CA SER A 295 23.96 14.69 1.85
C SER A 295 23.64 14.90 3.32
N ARG A 296 23.05 13.88 3.94
CA ARG A 296 22.77 13.87 5.37
C ARG A 296 23.58 12.74 6.00
N ARG A 297 24.29 13.07 7.07
CA ARG A 297 24.96 12.07 7.89
C ARG A 297 24.21 11.86 9.20
N CYS A 298 24.06 10.59 9.56
CA CYS A 298 23.57 10.12 10.85
C CYS A 298 24.57 9.07 11.34
N GLY A 299 25.52 9.51 12.18
CA GLY A 299 26.64 8.67 12.63
C GLY A 299 27.41 8.06 11.45
N PRO A 300 27.44 6.73 11.28
CA PRO A 300 28.09 6.10 10.15
C PRO A 300 27.27 6.12 8.84
N LEU A 301 25.96 6.40 8.88
CA LEU A 301 25.17 6.44 7.66
C LEU A 301 25.37 7.77 6.93
N ILE A 302 25.67 7.71 5.63
CA ILE A 302 25.67 8.86 4.72
C ILE A 302 24.66 8.59 3.62
N ASP A 303 23.60 9.39 3.57
CA ASP A 303 22.46 9.19 2.68
C ASP A 303 22.18 10.44 1.82
N LEU A 304 21.54 10.23 0.67
CA LEU A 304 21.13 11.25 -0.27
C LEU A 304 19.71 11.68 0.03
N CYS A 305 19.57 12.79 0.75
CA CYS A 305 18.29 13.19 1.30
C CYS A 305 18.17 14.71 1.39
N SER A 306 17.04 15.24 0.91
CA SER A 306 16.75 16.69 1.00
C SER A 306 16.40 17.14 2.43
N GLY A 307 15.96 16.21 3.28
CA GLY A 307 15.44 16.48 4.61
C GLY A 307 14.14 17.32 4.56
N PRO A 308 13.82 18.05 5.64
CA PRO A 308 14.60 18.20 6.86
C PRO A 308 14.56 16.97 7.78
N HIS A 309 15.34 17.03 8.88
CA HIS A 309 15.39 15.98 9.91
C HIS A 309 15.22 16.56 11.32
N VAL A 310 14.96 15.67 12.27
CA VAL A 310 15.13 15.98 13.71
C VAL A 310 16.60 16.26 14.01
N ARG A 311 16.89 16.87 15.16
CA ARG A 311 18.25 17.31 15.52
C ARG A 311 19.24 16.16 15.66
N HIS A 312 18.82 15.10 16.35
CA HIS A 312 19.63 13.90 16.57
C HIS A 312 18.75 12.66 16.75
N THR A 313 19.32 11.47 16.55
CA THR A 313 18.61 10.17 16.68
C THR A 313 17.94 9.99 18.04
N GLY A 314 18.50 10.58 19.09
CA GLY A 314 17.96 10.53 20.44
C GLY A 314 16.61 11.24 20.62
N GLU A 315 16.12 12.00 19.63
CA GLU A 315 14.76 12.54 19.66
C GLU A 315 13.72 11.42 19.48
N ILE A 316 14.10 10.35 18.78
CA ILE A 316 13.23 9.21 18.57
C ILE A 316 13.19 8.35 19.83
N LYS A 317 12.08 8.33 20.57
CA LYS A 317 12.02 7.64 21.87
C LYS A 317 11.56 6.20 21.79
N ALA A 318 10.52 5.94 21.00
CA ALA A 318 9.92 4.63 20.83
C ALA A 318 9.85 4.31 19.33
N MET A 319 10.30 3.12 18.94
CA MET A 319 10.31 2.65 17.55
C MET A 319 9.97 1.16 17.52
N ARG A 320 9.19 0.74 16.52
CA ARG A 320 8.77 -0.65 16.31
C ARG A 320 8.89 -1.01 14.84
N ILE A 321 9.46 -2.17 14.55
CA ILE A 321 9.44 -2.79 13.22
C ILE A 321 8.31 -3.81 13.22
N TYR A 322 7.38 -3.70 12.28
CA TYR A 322 6.13 -4.46 12.34
C TYR A 322 5.83 -5.28 11.09
N LYS A 323 6.50 -5.01 9.97
CA LYS A 323 6.22 -5.69 8.70
C LYS A 323 7.43 -5.63 7.79
N ASN A 324 7.59 -6.66 6.96
CA ASN A 324 8.44 -6.62 5.78
C ASN A 324 7.64 -7.01 4.54
N SER A 325 8.09 -6.57 3.37
CA SER A 325 7.53 -6.99 2.09
C SER A 325 8.58 -7.00 1.00
N LEU A 326 8.26 -7.61 -0.14
CA LEU A 326 9.07 -7.53 -1.35
C LEU A 326 8.44 -6.51 -2.30
N THR A 327 9.26 -5.67 -2.91
CA THR A 327 8.85 -4.71 -3.93
C THR A 327 9.78 -4.79 -5.12
N TYR A 328 9.36 -4.28 -6.26
CA TYR A 328 10.22 -4.12 -7.43
C TYR A 328 10.75 -2.69 -7.47
N TRP A 329 11.96 -2.53 -8.01
CA TRP A 329 12.51 -1.21 -8.30
C TRP A 329 11.54 -0.41 -9.19
N GLU A 330 11.21 0.83 -8.80
CA GLU A 330 10.21 1.69 -9.46
C GLU A 330 8.82 1.03 -9.66
N GLY A 331 8.52 -0.06 -8.94
CA GLY A 331 7.30 -0.84 -9.13
C GLY A 331 7.26 -1.63 -10.44
N LYS A 332 8.38 -1.73 -11.17
CA LYS A 332 8.47 -2.40 -12.47
C LYS A 332 8.87 -3.87 -12.30
N SER A 333 7.96 -4.80 -12.62
CA SER A 333 8.16 -6.24 -12.39
C SER A 333 9.31 -6.88 -13.17
N ASN A 334 9.89 -6.19 -14.14
CA ASN A 334 11.06 -6.63 -14.92
C ASN A 334 12.40 -6.14 -14.33
N MET A 335 12.38 -5.40 -13.22
CA MET A 335 13.56 -4.89 -12.54
C MET A 335 13.87 -5.72 -11.28
N GLU A 336 15.03 -5.44 -10.67
CA GLU A 336 15.49 -6.08 -9.44
C GLU A 336 14.49 -5.95 -8.29
N THR A 337 14.44 -6.99 -7.45
CA THR A 337 13.60 -7.02 -6.25
C THR A 337 14.30 -6.38 -5.07
N LEU A 338 13.57 -5.58 -4.31
CA LEU A 338 14.01 -4.93 -3.09
C LEU A 338 13.29 -5.51 -1.88
N GLN A 339 14.00 -5.57 -0.76
CA GLN A 339 13.43 -5.90 0.54
C GLN A 339 13.01 -4.62 1.24
N ARG A 340 11.71 -4.49 1.51
CA ARG A 340 11.11 -3.35 2.22
C ARG A 340 10.86 -3.72 3.67
N ILE A 341 11.34 -2.91 4.60
CA ILE A 341 11.05 -3.05 6.03
C ILE A 341 10.24 -1.83 6.49
N TYR A 342 9.11 -2.07 7.14
CA TYR A 342 8.23 -1.02 7.68
C TYR A 342 8.48 -0.82 9.16
N GLY A 343 8.53 0.44 9.56
CA GLY A 343 8.67 0.86 10.94
C GLY A 343 7.69 1.97 11.29
N ILE A 344 7.43 2.11 12.58
CA ILE A 344 6.71 3.24 13.15
C ILE A 344 7.45 3.73 14.39
N SER A 345 7.39 5.03 14.66
CA SER A 345 8.03 5.62 15.81
C SER A 345 7.21 6.77 16.41
N PHE A 346 7.44 7.02 17.69
CA PHE A 346 6.71 8.01 18.49
C PHE A 346 7.63 8.72 19.50
N PRO A 347 7.30 9.97 19.88
CA PRO A 347 8.06 10.75 20.85
C PRO A 347 7.93 10.23 22.28
N ASP A 348 7.02 9.28 22.55
CA ASP A 348 6.94 8.58 23.81
C ASP A 348 6.45 7.12 23.67
N TYR A 349 6.71 6.32 24.71
CA TYR A 349 6.34 4.90 24.74
C TYR A 349 4.85 4.64 24.96
N LYS A 350 4.09 5.62 25.48
CA LYS A 350 2.64 5.48 25.70
C LYS A 350 1.92 5.48 24.35
N MET A 351 2.29 6.40 23.46
CA MET A 351 1.78 6.45 22.09
C MET A 351 2.07 5.17 21.31
N LEU A 352 3.27 4.58 21.47
CA LEU A 352 3.58 3.30 20.84
C LEU A 352 2.66 2.18 21.34
N LYS A 353 2.41 2.10 22.65
CA LYS A 353 1.50 1.09 23.23
C LYS A 353 0.05 1.28 22.76
N GLU A 354 -0.42 2.53 22.69
CA GLU A 354 -1.75 2.85 22.16
C GLU A 354 -1.86 2.41 20.70
N TRP A 355 -0.83 2.67 19.89
CA TRP A 355 -0.78 2.19 18.51
C TRP A 355 -0.78 0.65 18.43
N GLU A 356 0.02 -0.04 19.25
CA GLU A 356 0.07 -1.51 19.30
C GLU A 356 -1.30 -2.11 19.65
N GLN A 357 -2.00 -1.53 20.62
CA GLN A 357 -3.35 -1.95 20.98
C GLN A 357 -4.33 -1.77 19.80
N LEU A 358 -4.28 -0.63 19.12
CA LEU A 358 -5.11 -0.40 17.93
C LEU A 358 -4.80 -1.38 16.80
N GLN A 359 -3.54 -1.77 16.61
CA GLN A 359 -3.18 -2.79 15.62
C GLN A 359 -3.70 -4.18 16.00
N GLU A 360 -3.67 -4.54 17.29
CA GLU A 360 -4.22 -5.80 17.77
C GLU A 360 -5.75 -5.85 17.58
N GLU A 361 -6.45 -4.76 17.91
CA GLU A 361 -7.89 -4.62 17.67
C GLU A 361 -8.22 -4.72 16.17
N ALA A 362 -7.47 -4.03 15.31
CA ALA A 362 -7.66 -4.09 13.86
C ALA A 362 -7.37 -5.49 13.29
N MET A 363 -6.34 -6.18 13.77
CA MET A 363 -6.02 -7.55 13.36
C MET A 363 -7.11 -8.54 13.78
N ASN A 364 -7.76 -8.32 14.93
CA ASN A 364 -8.91 -9.11 15.37
C ASN A 364 -10.17 -8.85 14.52
N GLN A 365 -10.25 -7.70 13.85
CA GLN A 365 -11.33 -7.34 12.92
C GLN A 365 -11.02 -7.68 11.45
N ASP A 366 -9.85 -8.26 11.17
CA ASP A 366 -9.47 -8.65 9.81
C ASP A 366 -10.42 -9.72 9.26
N HIS A 367 -11.11 -9.41 8.15
CA HIS A 367 -12.07 -10.33 7.53
C HIS A 367 -11.44 -11.64 7.08
N ARG A 368 -10.12 -11.69 6.85
CA ARG A 368 -9.39 -12.91 6.50
C ARG A 368 -9.32 -13.86 7.69
N LYS A 369 -9.01 -13.32 8.87
CA LYS A 369 -8.99 -14.05 10.13
C LYS A 369 -10.40 -14.51 10.49
N ILE A 370 -11.35 -13.57 10.52
CA ILE A 370 -12.77 -13.87 10.81
C ILE A 370 -13.34 -14.89 9.81
N GLY A 371 -13.04 -14.72 8.52
CA GLY A 371 -13.52 -15.60 7.46
C GLY A 371 -13.02 -17.03 7.60
N GLN A 372 -11.77 -17.20 8.06
CA GLN A 372 -11.21 -18.50 8.39
C GLN A 372 -11.81 -19.07 9.69
N ASP A 373 -11.80 -18.30 10.77
CA ASP A 373 -12.27 -18.70 12.10
C ASP A 373 -13.76 -19.10 12.11
N GLN A 374 -14.58 -18.43 11.30
CA GLN A 374 -16.02 -18.68 11.20
C GLN A 374 -16.41 -19.60 10.03
N GLU A 375 -15.43 -20.12 9.28
CA GLU A 375 -15.65 -20.97 8.10
C GLU A 375 -16.58 -20.31 7.06
N LEU A 376 -16.31 -19.04 6.74
CA LEU A 376 -17.09 -18.28 5.76
C LEU A 376 -16.58 -18.50 4.35
N PHE A 377 -15.25 -18.51 4.17
CA PHE A 377 -14.63 -18.68 2.87
C PHE A 377 -13.18 -19.14 2.97
N PHE A 378 -12.62 -19.61 1.85
CA PHE A 378 -11.19 -19.88 1.72
C PHE A 378 -10.67 -19.52 0.31
N PHE A 379 -9.35 -19.51 0.15
CA PHE A 379 -8.67 -19.33 -1.13
C PHE A 379 -7.79 -20.54 -1.42
N HIS A 380 -7.64 -20.89 -2.70
CA HIS A 380 -6.83 -22.02 -3.13
C HIS A 380 -5.80 -21.58 -4.19
N PRO A 381 -4.52 -22.02 -4.13
CA PRO A 381 -3.49 -21.63 -5.09
C PRO A 381 -3.80 -21.96 -6.55
N LEU A 382 -4.70 -22.93 -6.82
CA LEU A 382 -5.17 -23.25 -8.18
C LEU A 382 -6.12 -22.19 -8.76
N SER A 383 -6.66 -21.28 -7.93
CA SER A 383 -7.50 -20.16 -8.36
C SER A 383 -7.17 -18.91 -7.53
N PRO A 384 -5.96 -18.35 -7.71
CA PRO A 384 -5.50 -17.22 -6.91
C PRO A 384 -6.43 -16.01 -7.11
N GLY A 385 -6.78 -15.34 -6.02
CA GLY A 385 -7.68 -14.19 -6.06
C GLY A 385 -9.13 -14.54 -6.41
N SER A 386 -9.49 -15.82 -6.44
CA SER A 386 -10.88 -16.26 -6.58
C SER A 386 -11.31 -16.99 -5.32
N CYS A 387 -12.34 -16.45 -4.67
CA CYS A 387 -12.77 -16.92 -3.37
C CYS A 387 -13.72 -18.12 -3.47
N PHE A 388 -13.56 -19.09 -2.56
CA PHE A 388 -14.51 -20.17 -2.35
C PHE A 388 -15.37 -19.84 -1.14
N PHE A 389 -16.65 -19.52 -1.36
CA PHE A 389 -17.60 -19.33 -0.28
C PHE A 389 -18.05 -20.68 0.28
N LEU A 390 -17.90 -20.86 1.60
CA LEU A 390 -18.41 -21.99 2.36
C LEU A 390 -19.89 -21.75 2.70
N PRO A 391 -20.65 -22.76 3.18
CA PRO A 391 -22.10 -22.62 3.38
C PRO A 391 -22.54 -21.39 4.19
N ARG A 392 -21.78 -21.01 5.22
CA ARG A 392 -22.06 -19.80 6.03
C ARG A 392 -21.81 -18.51 5.24
N GLY A 393 -20.68 -18.41 4.55
CA GLY A 393 -20.38 -17.26 3.71
C GLY A 393 -21.34 -17.14 2.52
N ALA A 394 -21.73 -18.26 1.91
CA ALA A 394 -22.72 -18.32 0.84
C ALA A 394 -24.11 -17.86 1.32
N SER A 395 -24.48 -18.14 2.57
CA SER A 395 -25.71 -17.63 3.18
C SER A 395 -25.70 -16.10 3.32
N ILE A 396 -24.58 -15.53 3.80
CA ILE A 396 -24.38 -14.08 3.89
C ILE A 396 -24.47 -13.45 2.50
N TYR A 397 -23.70 -13.97 1.55
CA TYR A 397 -23.71 -13.53 0.16
C TYR A 397 -25.13 -13.56 -0.43
N SER A 398 -25.86 -14.66 -0.28
CA SER A 398 -27.22 -14.81 -0.82
C SER A 398 -28.21 -13.83 -0.17
N THR A 399 -28.05 -13.57 1.14
CA THR A 399 -28.86 -12.61 1.88
C THR A 399 -28.64 -11.19 1.37
N LEU A 400 -27.38 -10.79 1.18
CA LEU A 400 -27.02 -9.48 0.62
C LEU A 400 -27.54 -9.30 -0.80
N THR A 401 -27.35 -10.31 -1.67
CA THR A 401 -27.86 -10.26 -3.05
C THR A 401 -29.39 -10.16 -3.08
N THR A 402 -30.09 -10.89 -2.19
CA THR A 402 -31.55 -10.80 -2.08
C THR A 402 -32.00 -9.41 -1.65
N PHE A 403 -31.35 -8.85 -0.63
CA PHE A 403 -31.61 -7.48 -0.17
C PHE A 403 -31.46 -6.47 -1.32
N ILE A 404 -30.34 -6.50 -2.04
CA ILE A 404 -30.12 -5.55 -3.15
C ILE A 404 -31.12 -5.77 -4.30
N ARG A 405 -31.48 -7.02 -4.62
CA ARG A 405 -32.54 -7.29 -5.61
C ARG A 405 -33.88 -6.67 -5.23
N GLU A 406 -34.26 -6.72 -3.96
CA GLU A 406 -35.46 -6.04 -3.47
C GLU A 406 -35.37 -4.52 -3.64
N GLU A 407 -34.21 -3.94 -3.31
CA GLU A 407 -33.95 -2.51 -3.47
C GLU A 407 -33.98 -2.07 -4.94
N TYR A 408 -33.48 -2.90 -5.86
CA TYR A 408 -33.57 -2.69 -7.30
C TYR A 408 -35.01 -2.73 -7.81
N CYS A 409 -35.78 -3.73 -7.39
CA CYS A 409 -37.19 -3.84 -7.75
C CYS A 409 -38.00 -2.62 -7.30
N ARG A 410 -37.82 -2.18 -6.05
CA ARG A 410 -38.49 -0.97 -5.50
C ARG A 410 -38.18 0.30 -6.28
N ARG A 411 -37.01 0.38 -6.93
CA ARG A 411 -36.52 1.56 -7.67
C ARG A 411 -36.67 1.43 -9.19
N GLY A 412 -37.38 0.40 -9.66
CA GLY A 412 -37.68 0.21 -11.08
C GLY A 412 -36.48 -0.21 -11.92
N PHE A 413 -35.48 -0.86 -11.31
CA PHE A 413 -34.43 -1.57 -12.05
C PHE A 413 -34.96 -2.93 -12.51
N THR A 414 -34.56 -3.32 -13.71
CA THR A 414 -34.86 -4.63 -14.27
C THR A 414 -33.58 -5.45 -14.27
N GLU A 415 -33.58 -6.60 -13.58
CA GLU A 415 -32.44 -7.51 -13.57
C GLU A 415 -32.26 -8.12 -14.97
N VAL A 416 -31.02 -8.08 -15.46
CA VAL A 416 -30.60 -8.65 -16.74
C VAL A 416 -29.42 -9.59 -16.51
N VAL A 417 -29.22 -10.52 -17.44
CA VAL A 417 -28.09 -11.45 -17.43
C VAL A 417 -27.33 -11.32 -18.74
N SER A 418 -26.04 -11.01 -18.64
CA SER A 418 -25.14 -10.80 -19.77
C SER A 418 -24.05 -11.89 -19.83
N PRO A 419 -23.55 -12.27 -21.04
CA PRO A 419 -22.44 -13.21 -21.18
C PRO A 419 -21.19 -12.84 -20.36
N ASN A 420 -20.36 -13.84 -20.06
CA ASN A 420 -19.08 -13.64 -19.36
C ASN A 420 -17.89 -13.48 -20.31
N ILE A 421 -18.02 -13.95 -21.56
CA ILE A 421 -16.95 -14.01 -22.56
C ILE A 421 -17.40 -13.21 -23.78
N TYR A 422 -16.55 -12.31 -24.25
CA TYR A 422 -16.78 -11.51 -25.45
C TYR A 422 -15.54 -11.50 -26.34
N ASN A 423 -15.76 -11.30 -27.64
CA ASN A 423 -14.70 -11.03 -28.61
C ASN A 423 -14.02 -9.68 -28.28
N SER A 424 -12.70 -9.57 -28.47
CA SER A 424 -11.92 -8.38 -28.13
C SER A 424 -12.43 -7.10 -28.78
N ARG A 425 -13.06 -7.21 -29.95
CA ARG A 425 -13.67 -6.09 -30.68
C ARG A 425 -14.66 -5.28 -29.84
N LEU A 426 -15.38 -5.92 -28.91
CA LEU A 426 -16.30 -5.19 -28.02
C LEU A 426 -15.53 -4.21 -27.12
N TRP A 427 -14.39 -4.65 -26.58
CA TRP A 427 -13.55 -3.85 -25.69
C TRP A 427 -12.81 -2.75 -26.46
N GLU A 428 -12.35 -3.05 -27.68
CA GLU A 428 -11.77 -2.07 -28.60
C GLU A 428 -12.78 -0.96 -28.94
N MET A 429 -14.03 -1.34 -29.23
CA MET A 429 -15.11 -0.41 -29.57
C MET A 429 -15.56 0.42 -28.37
N SER A 430 -15.48 -0.14 -27.15
CA SER A 430 -15.77 0.58 -25.91
C SER A 430 -14.66 1.55 -25.49
N GLY A 431 -13.45 1.46 -26.08
CA GLY A 431 -12.26 2.19 -25.66
C GLY A 431 -11.50 1.57 -24.47
N TYR A 432 -12.06 0.53 -23.83
CA TYR A 432 -11.43 -0.10 -22.67
C TYR A 432 -10.13 -0.82 -23.01
N TRP A 433 -10.06 -1.44 -24.20
CA TRP A 433 -8.88 -2.23 -24.60
C TRP A 433 -7.60 -1.39 -24.63
N GLN A 434 -7.68 -0.14 -25.08
CA GLN A 434 -6.55 0.77 -25.19
C GLN A 434 -5.99 1.20 -23.84
N HIS A 435 -6.80 1.12 -22.78
CA HIS A 435 -6.42 1.57 -21.43
C HIS A 435 -6.02 0.41 -20.51
N ASP A 436 -6.69 -0.75 -20.62
CA ASP A 436 -6.63 -1.78 -19.58
C ASP A 436 -6.52 -3.22 -20.12
N SER A 437 -6.09 -3.42 -21.38
CA SER A 437 -5.94 -4.77 -21.95
C SER A 437 -4.99 -5.67 -21.15
N GLU A 438 -3.97 -5.10 -20.52
CA GLU A 438 -3.00 -5.83 -19.70
C GLU A 438 -3.64 -6.46 -18.45
N ASN A 439 -4.69 -5.84 -17.93
CA ASN A 439 -5.44 -6.27 -16.75
C ASN A 439 -6.64 -7.17 -17.10
N MET A 440 -6.74 -7.66 -18.33
CA MET A 440 -7.82 -8.55 -18.79
C MET A 440 -7.34 -10.00 -18.94
N PHE A 441 -8.19 -10.94 -18.54
CA PHE A 441 -7.99 -12.33 -18.93
C PHE A 441 -8.46 -12.52 -20.37
N SER A 442 -7.49 -12.71 -21.28
CA SER A 442 -7.74 -12.96 -22.70
C SER A 442 -7.17 -14.31 -23.14
N PHE A 443 -7.79 -14.90 -24.15
CA PHE A 443 -7.40 -16.19 -24.72
C PHE A 443 -7.83 -16.25 -26.20
N GLU A 444 -7.10 -17.02 -27.00
CA GLU A 444 -7.38 -17.18 -28.42
C GLU A 444 -8.39 -18.32 -28.64
N VAL A 445 -9.42 -18.05 -29.43
CA VAL A 445 -10.41 -19.03 -29.89
C VAL A 445 -10.57 -18.85 -31.40
N GLU A 446 -10.32 -19.90 -32.17
CA GLU A 446 -10.51 -19.88 -33.63
C GLU A 446 -9.81 -18.71 -34.36
N LYS A 447 -8.59 -18.34 -33.90
CA LYS A 447 -7.79 -17.20 -34.41
C LYS A 447 -8.35 -15.81 -34.09
N GLU A 448 -9.35 -15.73 -33.22
CA GLU A 448 -9.84 -14.47 -32.65
C GLU A 448 -9.53 -14.41 -31.16
N VAL A 449 -9.29 -13.20 -30.65
CA VAL A 449 -9.04 -12.99 -29.22
C VAL A 449 -10.38 -12.79 -28.52
N PHE A 450 -10.62 -13.60 -27.50
CA PHE A 450 -11.73 -13.45 -26.57
C PHE A 450 -11.20 -13.05 -25.20
N ALA A 451 -12.06 -12.40 -24.41
CA ALA A 451 -11.72 -12.04 -23.05
C ALA A 451 -12.90 -12.22 -22.11
N LEU A 452 -12.59 -12.53 -20.85
CA LEU A 452 -13.55 -12.46 -19.76
C LEU A 452 -13.90 -10.99 -19.50
N LYS A 453 -15.18 -10.70 -19.23
CA LYS A 453 -15.62 -9.33 -18.97
C LYS A 453 -15.00 -8.75 -17.69
N PRO A 454 -14.37 -7.56 -17.74
CA PRO A 454 -13.89 -6.84 -16.56
C PRO A 454 -14.93 -5.88 -15.97
N MET A 455 -16.04 -5.66 -16.68
CA MET A 455 -17.21 -4.83 -16.33
C MET A 455 -18.45 -5.24 -17.14
N ASN A 456 -19.65 -4.86 -16.70
CA ASN A 456 -20.89 -5.20 -17.43
C ASN A 456 -21.30 -4.16 -18.48
N CYS A 457 -20.79 -2.92 -18.42
CA CYS A 457 -21.28 -1.78 -19.20
C CYS A 457 -21.40 -2.06 -20.71
N PRO A 458 -20.36 -2.58 -21.40
CA PRO A 458 -20.45 -2.83 -22.84
C PRO A 458 -21.50 -3.87 -23.21
N GLY A 459 -21.69 -4.89 -22.38
CA GLY A 459 -22.76 -5.88 -22.55
C GLY A 459 -24.14 -5.23 -22.44
N HIS A 460 -24.34 -4.33 -21.47
CA HIS A 460 -25.60 -3.60 -21.30
C HIS A 460 -25.88 -2.64 -22.47
N CYS A 461 -24.84 -2.02 -23.04
CA CYS A 461 -24.96 -1.23 -24.26
C CYS A 461 -25.43 -2.07 -25.45
N LEU A 462 -24.92 -3.29 -25.63
CA LEU A 462 -25.41 -4.21 -26.66
C LEU A 462 -26.88 -4.60 -26.44
N MET A 463 -27.29 -4.80 -25.17
CA MET A 463 -28.69 -5.07 -24.84
C MET A 463 -29.60 -3.87 -25.13
N PHE A 464 -29.13 -2.66 -24.86
CA PHE A 464 -29.83 -1.43 -25.23
C PHE A 464 -30.01 -1.34 -26.75
N ASP A 465 -28.91 -1.55 -27.50
CA ASP A 465 -28.83 -1.44 -28.96
C ASP A 465 -29.55 -2.56 -29.73
N HIS A 466 -29.82 -3.70 -29.08
CA HIS A 466 -30.48 -4.85 -29.70
C HIS A 466 -31.77 -4.51 -30.49
N ARG A 467 -32.49 -3.46 -30.08
CA ARG A 467 -33.62 -2.92 -30.85
C ARG A 467 -33.74 -1.41 -30.71
N PRO A 468 -34.39 -0.72 -31.67
CA PRO A 468 -34.77 0.67 -31.51
C PRO A 468 -35.56 0.91 -30.22
N ARG A 469 -35.22 2.00 -29.52
CA ARG A 469 -35.83 2.40 -28.25
C ARG A 469 -36.67 3.65 -28.43
N SER A 470 -37.84 3.67 -27.82
CA SER A 470 -38.68 4.87 -27.77
C SER A 470 -38.24 5.75 -26.60
N TRP A 471 -38.29 7.07 -26.77
CA TRP A 471 -38.03 8.01 -25.67
C TRP A 471 -38.95 7.78 -24.45
N ARG A 472 -40.13 7.17 -24.67
CA ARG A 472 -41.08 6.80 -23.60
C ARG A 472 -40.60 5.64 -22.71
N GLU A 473 -39.66 4.83 -23.21
CA GLU A 473 -39.04 3.75 -22.44
C GLU A 473 -37.93 4.28 -21.52
N LEU A 474 -37.51 5.55 -21.69
CA LEU A 474 -36.47 6.16 -20.89
C LEU A 474 -37.05 6.87 -19.65
N PRO A 475 -36.41 6.77 -18.47
CA PRO A 475 -35.12 6.10 -18.23
C PRO A 475 -35.25 4.57 -18.11
N LEU A 476 -34.42 3.85 -18.86
CA LEU A 476 -34.30 2.40 -18.80
C LEU A 476 -33.19 2.04 -17.81
N ARG A 477 -33.47 1.10 -16.90
CA ARG A 477 -32.57 0.75 -15.80
C ARG A 477 -32.30 -0.74 -15.80
N PHE A 478 -31.06 -1.13 -16.12
CA PHE A 478 -30.60 -2.50 -16.03
C PHE A 478 -29.80 -2.69 -14.75
N ALA A 479 -30.04 -3.79 -14.05
CA ALA A 479 -29.23 -4.27 -12.93
C ALA A 479 -28.66 -5.65 -13.26
N ASP A 480 -27.42 -5.94 -12.88
CA ASP A 480 -26.73 -7.18 -13.23
C ASP A 480 -25.79 -7.59 -12.10
N PHE A 481 -25.92 -8.84 -11.63
CA PHE A 481 -25.01 -9.48 -10.67
C PHE A 481 -24.00 -10.39 -11.38
N GLY A 482 -23.67 -10.05 -12.63
CA GLY A 482 -22.80 -10.82 -13.49
C GLY A 482 -21.38 -10.93 -12.95
N VAL A 483 -20.77 -12.10 -13.16
CA VAL A 483 -19.41 -12.37 -12.71
C VAL A 483 -18.39 -11.62 -13.56
N LEU A 484 -17.55 -10.85 -12.90
CA LEU A 484 -16.49 -10.04 -13.50
C LEU A 484 -15.11 -10.62 -13.18
N HIS A 485 -14.17 -10.39 -14.09
CA HIS A 485 -12.79 -10.83 -13.94
C HIS A 485 -11.79 -9.73 -14.29
N ARG A 486 -10.81 -9.50 -13.40
CA ARG A 486 -9.67 -8.61 -13.64
C ARG A 486 -8.38 -9.35 -13.32
N ASN A 487 -7.40 -9.29 -14.22
CA ASN A 487 -6.10 -9.95 -14.08
C ASN A 487 -5.16 -9.17 -13.15
N GLU A 488 -5.59 -8.97 -11.92
CA GLU A 488 -4.81 -8.30 -10.89
C GLU A 488 -3.48 -9.04 -10.62
N PRO A 489 -2.35 -8.33 -10.46
CA PRO A 489 -1.07 -8.96 -10.11
C PRO A 489 -1.19 -9.80 -8.84
N THR A 490 -0.54 -10.97 -8.80
CA THR A 490 -0.67 -11.89 -7.66
C THR A 490 -0.26 -11.25 -6.32
N GLY A 491 0.73 -10.34 -6.34
CA GLY A 491 1.22 -9.65 -5.15
C GLY A 491 0.27 -8.63 -4.53
N VAL A 492 -0.78 -8.20 -5.25
CA VAL A 492 -1.76 -7.22 -4.72
C VAL A 492 -3.04 -7.87 -4.20
N LEU A 493 -3.19 -9.19 -4.36
CA LEU A 493 -4.39 -9.91 -3.93
C LEU A 493 -4.45 -9.99 -2.40
N THR A 494 -5.61 -9.64 -1.82
CA THR A 494 -5.79 -9.66 -0.37
C THR A 494 -7.22 -10.00 0.03
N GLY A 495 -7.42 -11.22 0.57
CA GLY A 495 -8.72 -11.69 1.03
C GLY A 495 -9.84 -11.41 0.02
N LEU A 496 -10.99 -10.95 0.51
CA LEU A 496 -12.11 -10.46 -0.29
C LEU A 496 -12.01 -8.98 -0.77
N THR A 497 -11.01 -8.20 -0.36
CA THR A 497 -10.94 -6.76 -0.70
C THR A 497 -10.29 -6.50 -2.05
N ARG A 498 -9.34 -7.34 -2.49
CA ARG A 498 -8.75 -7.28 -3.83
C ARG A 498 -8.63 -8.68 -4.41
N VAL A 499 -9.46 -8.96 -5.41
CA VAL A 499 -9.71 -10.29 -6.00
C VAL A 499 -9.69 -10.22 -7.52
N ARG A 500 -9.44 -11.37 -8.17
CA ARG A 500 -9.49 -11.52 -9.63
C ARG A 500 -10.90 -11.80 -10.14
N ARG A 501 -11.71 -12.50 -9.35
CA ARG A 501 -13.13 -12.78 -9.62
C ARG A 501 -13.98 -12.05 -8.60
N PHE A 502 -14.92 -11.24 -9.07
CA PHE A 502 -15.84 -10.50 -8.23
C PHE A 502 -17.19 -10.35 -8.92
N GLU A 503 -18.19 -9.98 -8.14
CA GLU A 503 -19.51 -9.61 -8.61
C GLU A 503 -19.82 -8.26 -7.96
N GLN A 504 -20.44 -7.38 -8.73
CA GLN A 504 -20.92 -6.10 -8.24
C GLN A 504 -22.43 -6.12 -8.28
N ASP A 505 -23.05 -5.36 -7.40
CA ASP A 505 -24.39 -4.84 -7.61
C ASP A 505 -24.36 -3.80 -8.73
N ASP A 506 -24.03 -4.22 -9.95
CA ASP A 506 -23.83 -3.30 -11.07
C ASP A 506 -25.16 -2.89 -11.68
N ALA A 507 -25.24 -1.64 -12.14
CA ALA A 507 -26.43 -1.14 -12.79
C ALA A 507 -26.14 0.00 -13.77
N HIS A 508 -26.86 0.00 -14.88
CA HIS A 508 -26.72 0.99 -15.94
C HIS A 508 -28.06 1.64 -16.25
N ILE A 509 -28.07 2.98 -16.25
CA ILE A 509 -29.25 3.78 -16.55
C ILE A 509 -29.07 4.46 -17.90
N PHE A 510 -29.90 4.08 -18.86
CA PHE A 510 -29.99 4.77 -20.15
C PHE A 510 -31.07 5.82 -20.05
N CYS A 511 -30.71 7.09 -20.23
CA CYS A 511 -31.62 8.21 -20.07
C CYS A 511 -31.28 9.35 -21.04
N THR A 512 -32.21 10.29 -21.17
CA THR A 512 -31.98 11.57 -21.87
C THR A 512 -31.14 12.51 -21.01
N ILE A 513 -30.53 13.52 -21.63
CA ILE A 513 -29.67 14.48 -20.93
C ILE A 513 -30.45 15.22 -19.83
N GLU A 514 -31.72 15.55 -20.09
CA GLU A 514 -32.61 16.23 -19.16
C GLU A 514 -32.94 15.35 -17.93
N GLN A 515 -32.90 14.03 -18.10
CA GLN A 515 -33.23 13.07 -17.04
C GLN A 515 -32.05 12.77 -16.11
N VAL A 516 -30.80 13.13 -16.46
CA VAL A 516 -29.59 12.79 -15.69
C VAL A 516 -29.72 13.16 -14.21
N ASN A 517 -30.14 14.40 -13.92
CA ASN A 517 -30.32 14.85 -12.53
C ASN A 517 -31.39 14.03 -11.81
N SER A 518 -32.56 13.83 -12.42
CA SER A 518 -33.64 13.05 -11.81
C SER A 518 -33.28 11.58 -11.58
N ALA A 519 -32.50 10.99 -12.49
CA ALA A 519 -32.00 9.62 -12.40
C ALA A 519 -30.97 9.47 -11.29
N PHE A 520 -30.06 10.45 -11.15
CA PHE A 520 -29.03 10.45 -10.11
C PHE A 520 -29.62 10.60 -8.70
N PHE A 521 -30.53 11.56 -8.50
CA PHE A 521 -31.11 11.86 -7.18
C PHE A 521 -31.97 10.70 -6.63
N LEU A 522 -32.71 9.99 -7.47
CA LEU A 522 -33.54 8.85 -7.04
C LEU A 522 -32.70 7.61 -6.68
N THR A 523 -31.52 7.46 -7.26
CA THR A 523 -30.66 6.29 -7.05
C THR A 523 -29.66 6.49 -5.89
N TYR A 524 -28.94 7.61 -5.84
CA TYR A 524 -27.83 7.81 -4.89
C TYR A 524 -28.30 8.07 -3.45
N ILE A 525 -29.31 8.92 -3.26
CA ILE A 525 -29.80 9.29 -1.91
C ILE A 525 -30.57 8.14 -1.26
N SER A 526 -31.22 7.28 -2.05
CA SER A 526 -32.09 6.25 -1.52
C SER A 526 -31.38 4.93 -1.18
N ILE A 527 -30.22 4.61 -1.75
CA ILE A 527 -29.49 3.37 -1.42
C ILE A 527 -28.49 3.62 -0.28
N CYS A 528 -27.76 4.73 -0.30
CA CYS A 528 -26.79 5.05 0.74
C CYS A 528 -27.42 5.37 2.10
N ILE A 529 -28.59 6.02 2.15
CA ILE A 529 -29.26 6.37 3.41
C ILE A 529 -29.92 5.15 4.07
N THR A 530 -30.47 4.22 3.27
CA THR A 530 -31.12 3.01 3.80
C THR A 530 -30.09 1.94 4.17
N GLY A 531 -28.97 1.85 3.43
CA GLY A 531 -27.85 0.98 3.77
C GLY A 531 -27.03 1.44 4.99
N ALA A 532 -27.00 2.74 5.31
CA ALA A 532 -26.34 3.27 6.51
C ALA A 532 -27.19 3.17 7.79
N SER A 533 -28.47 2.75 7.68
CA SER A 533 -29.39 2.56 8.82
C SER A 533 -29.53 1.10 9.27
N LEU A 534 -28.86 0.16 8.60
CA LEU A 534 -28.67 -1.24 8.98
C LEU A 534 -27.21 -1.43 9.40
#